data_AF-A0A523T301-F1
#
_entry.id   AF-A0A523T301-F1
#
_cell.length_a   1.000
_cell.length_b   1.000
_cell.length_c   1.000
_cell.angle_alpha   90.00
_cell.angle_beta   90.00
_cell.angle_gamma   90.00
#
_symmetry.space_group_name_H-M   'P 1'
#
loop_
_entity.id
_entity.type
_entity.pdbx_description
1 polymer ?
#
loop_
_entity_poly.entity_id
_entity_poly.type
_entity_poly.pdbx_seq_one_letter_code
_entity_poly.pdbx_strand_id
1 'polypeptide(L)'
;MSIKNPFRASPQFEKIVVEAVPKLKSQQFKLGQVIVRLTRRDKILFKTCAVALKEKNTQRAAIFATELAELRKLTKIIYHTQIRVERIILRLETLKEFNSAFADLKPVLKNLQSVTKGLSSFMPQMAFEMERVNESIFEVMTMSKIDVSKLEVPMDIETSGGEAVLAEVAEFLEEQITEKLPEPPTSAPVMETTQPQQRVVKKRQMVALTASCSEISEPRASHKVVSYKGTEVKRITWTVNDELEASVLEYAKRLEGQLDITQCANELQVACGEIEKALETLGVKGKIKIAS
;
A
#
# COMPACT_ATOMS: atom_id res chain seq x y z
N MET A 1 -40.45 12.06 -24.06
CA MET A 1 -39.06 12.09 -23.56
C MET A 1 -38.33 10.85 -24.06
N SER A 2 -37.20 11.00 -24.75
CA SER A 2 -36.44 9.85 -25.26
C SER A 2 -35.56 9.30 -24.13
N ILE A 3 -35.99 8.18 -23.52
CA ILE A 3 -35.25 7.49 -22.46
C ILE A 3 -34.01 6.87 -23.10
N LYS A 4 -32.84 7.46 -22.85
CA LYS A 4 -31.56 6.92 -23.34
C LYS A 4 -31.39 5.49 -22.84
N ASN A 5 -31.14 4.57 -23.75
CA ASN A 5 -30.96 3.16 -23.45
C ASN A 5 -29.79 2.93 -22.45
N PRO A 6 -30.04 2.42 -21.23
CA PRO A 6 -29.05 2.25 -20.17
C PRO A 6 -28.15 1.05 -20.44
N PHE A 7 -28.50 0.17 -21.39
CA PHE A 7 -27.62 -0.89 -21.84
C PHE A 7 -26.42 -0.39 -22.65
N ARG A 8 -26.34 0.90 -22.94
CA ARG A 8 -25.13 1.50 -23.48
C ARG A 8 -24.16 1.79 -22.34
N ALA A 9 -23.49 0.76 -21.83
CA ALA A 9 -22.06 0.94 -21.63
C ALA A 9 -21.54 1.37 -23.00
N SER A 10 -20.92 2.55 -23.12
CA SER A 10 -20.27 2.85 -24.39
C SER A 10 -19.25 1.71 -24.58
N PRO A 11 -19.27 0.94 -25.67
CA PRO A 11 -18.21 -0.05 -25.95
C PRO A 11 -16.80 0.58 -25.88
N GLN A 12 -16.77 1.91 -25.93
CA GLN A 12 -15.62 2.76 -25.71
C GLN A 12 -15.10 2.71 -24.27
N PHE A 13 -15.93 2.66 -23.21
CA PHE A 13 -15.45 2.70 -21.82
C PHE A 13 -14.59 1.48 -21.48
N GLU A 14 -15.09 0.27 -21.72
CA GLU A 14 -14.34 -0.97 -21.48
C GLU A 14 -13.01 -0.96 -22.25
N LYS A 15 -13.06 -0.56 -23.52
CA LYS A 15 -11.89 -0.46 -24.39
C LYS A 15 -10.88 0.59 -23.86
N ILE A 16 -11.37 1.73 -23.40
CA ILE A 16 -10.56 2.80 -22.81
C ILE A 16 -9.88 2.30 -21.52
N VAL A 17 -10.61 1.61 -20.64
CA VAL A 17 -10.06 1.09 -19.38
C VAL A 17 -8.99 0.02 -19.65
N VAL A 18 -9.28 -0.93 -20.54
CA VAL A 18 -8.34 -1.99 -20.95
C VAL A 18 -7.06 -1.41 -21.57
N GLU A 19 -7.15 -0.30 -22.30
CA GLU A 19 -5.97 0.37 -22.86
C GLU A 19 -5.25 1.27 -21.85
N ALA A 20 -5.98 1.97 -20.99
CA ALA A 20 -5.43 2.97 -20.07
C ALA A 20 -4.73 2.31 -18.87
N VAL A 21 -5.29 1.27 -18.26
CA VAL A 21 -4.74 0.65 -17.04
C VAL A 21 -3.31 0.14 -17.24
N PRO A 22 -2.97 -0.62 -18.31
CA PRO A 22 -1.59 -1.05 -18.54
C PRO A 22 -0.63 0.13 -18.74
N LYS A 23 -1.07 1.17 -19.45
CA LYS A 23 -0.27 2.39 -19.64
C LYS A 23 -0.02 3.10 -18.31
N LEU A 24 -1.03 3.25 -17.46
CA LEU A 24 -0.91 3.85 -16.14
C LEU A 24 0.01 3.02 -15.23
N LYS A 25 -0.11 1.70 -15.21
CA LYS A 25 0.80 0.80 -14.47
C LYS A 25 2.25 0.97 -14.93
N SER A 26 2.49 1.09 -16.24
CA SER A 26 3.82 1.40 -16.79
C SER A 26 4.36 2.74 -16.30
N GLN A 27 3.53 3.79 -16.26
CA GLN A 27 3.95 5.10 -15.74
C GLN A 27 4.20 5.08 -14.23
N GLN A 28 3.36 4.39 -13.45
CA GLN A 28 3.54 4.18 -12.01
C GLN A 28 4.90 3.51 -11.72
N PHE A 29 5.25 2.48 -12.49
CA PHE A 29 6.54 1.81 -12.38
C PHE A 29 7.72 2.74 -12.69
N LYS A 30 7.62 3.54 -13.76
CA LYS A 30 8.64 4.55 -14.12
C LYS A 30 8.83 5.60 -13.02
N LEU A 31 7.74 6.08 -12.41
CA LEU A 31 7.80 6.99 -11.27
C LEU A 31 8.53 6.34 -10.09
N GLY A 32 8.26 5.05 -9.80
CA GLY A 32 9.00 4.27 -8.80
C GLY A 32 10.51 4.23 -9.06
N GLN A 33 10.93 3.98 -10.31
CA GLN A 33 12.35 4.02 -10.69
C GLN A 33 12.98 5.41 -10.52
N VAL A 34 12.23 6.49 -10.78
CA VAL A 34 12.71 7.86 -10.53
C VAL A 34 12.91 8.09 -9.04
N ILE A 35 11.99 7.65 -8.17
CA ILE A 35 12.08 7.80 -6.71
C ILE A 35 13.32 7.08 -6.16
N VAL A 36 13.60 5.86 -6.63
CA VAL A 36 14.81 5.11 -6.23
C VAL A 36 16.08 5.89 -6.60
N ARG A 37 16.16 6.42 -7.83
CA ARG A 37 17.31 7.20 -8.29
C ARG A 37 17.48 8.50 -7.50
N LEU A 38 16.40 9.22 -7.21
CA LEU A 38 16.45 10.43 -6.40
C LEU A 38 16.87 10.14 -4.97
N THR A 39 16.37 9.06 -4.36
CA THR A 39 16.75 8.66 -3.00
C THR A 39 18.22 8.27 -2.92
N ARG A 40 18.76 7.60 -3.96
CA ARG A 40 20.20 7.34 -4.06
C ARG A 40 21.00 8.64 -4.15
N ARG A 41 20.53 9.60 -4.95
CA ARG A 41 21.17 10.91 -5.10
C ARG A 41 21.11 11.73 -3.81
N ASP A 42 20.01 11.69 -3.05
CA ASP A 42 19.87 12.28 -1.71
C ASP A 42 21.01 11.79 -0.80
N LYS A 43 21.17 10.47 -0.67
CA LYS A 43 22.21 9.86 0.18
C LYS A 43 23.62 10.30 -0.22
N ILE A 44 23.90 10.38 -1.53
CA ILE A 44 25.21 10.82 -2.02
C ILE A 44 25.42 12.29 -1.68
N LEU A 45 24.46 13.15 -1.99
CA LEU A 45 24.59 14.60 -1.80
C LEU A 45 24.67 14.97 -0.32
N PHE A 46 23.94 14.25 0.54
CA PHE A 46 24.03 14.37 2.00
C PHE A 46 25.44 14.02 2.52
N LYS A 47 26.01 12.90 2.07
CA LYS A 47 27.39 12.51 2.43
C LYS A 47 28.40 13.55 1.96
N THR A 48 28.29 14.03 0.72
CA THR A 48 29.20 15.06 0.18
C THR A 48 29.06 16.38 0.94
N CYS A 49 27.84 16.78 1.31
CA CYS A 49 27.59 17.93 2.16
C CYS A 49 28.28 17.80 3.52
N ALA A 50 28.17 16.63 4.17
CA ALA A 50 28.81 16.37 5.45
C ALA A 50 30.35 16.43 5.38
N VAL A 51 30.94 15.91 4.30
CA VAL A 51 32.39 16.01 4.06
C VAL A 51 32.82 17.47 3.90
N ALA A 52 32.13 18.24 3.04
CA ALA A 52 32.45 19.65 2.83
C ALA A 52 32.34 20.47 4.14
N LEU A 53 31.36 20.16 4.98
CA LEU A 53 31.19 20.80 6.28
C LEU A 53 32.34 20.44 7.24
N LYS A 54 32.78 19.17 7.27
CA LYS A 54 33.91 18.70 8.07
C LYS A 54 35.23 19.38 7.65
N GLU A 55 35.42 19.61 6.36
CA GLU A 55 36.56 20.32 5.79
C GLU A 55 36.48 21.85 6.01
N LYS A 56 35.46 22.34 6.73
CA LYS A 56 35.17 23.77 6.95
C LYS A 56 34.94 24.56 5.65
N ASN A 57 34.62 23.89 4.55
CA ASN A 57 34.24 24.52 3.30
C ASN A 57 32.75 24.88 3.32
N THR A 58 32.42 25.94 4.04
CA THR A 58 31.04 26.37 4.33
C THR A 58 30.27 26.76 3.06
N GLN A 59 30.93 27.39 2.09
CA GLN A 59 30.30 27.76 0.82
C GLN A 59 29.84 26.53 0.04
N ARG A 60 30.71 25.52 -0.10
CA ARG A 60 30.37 24.30 -0.83
C ARG A 60 29.33 23.45 -0.09
N ALA A 61 29.40 23.41 1.24
CA ALA A 61 28.39 22.76 2.06
C ALA A 61 27.01 23.43 1.89
N ALA A 62 26.95 24.76 1.86
CA ALA A 62 25.70 25.49 1.64
C ALA A 62 25.06 25.18 0.28
N ILE A 63 25.87 25.12 -0.80
CA ILE A 63 25.38 24.73 -2.14
C ILE A 63 24.76 23.33 -2.10
N PHE A 64 25.46 22.35 -1.52
CA PHE A 64 24.93 20.99 -1.42
C PHE A 64 23.68 20.91 -0.55
N ALA A 65 23.60 21.67 0.55
CA ALA A 65 22.42 21.70 1.41
C ALA A 65 21.17 22.22 0.66
N THR A 66 21.32 23.30 -0.12
CA THR A 66 20.24 23.86 -0.93
C THR A 66 19.77 22.86 -2.00
N GLU A 67 20.69 22.27 -2.75
CA GLU A 67 20.37 21.26 -3.76
C GLU A 67 19.70 20.02 -3.16
N LEU A 68 20.11 19.60 -1.96
CA LEU A 68 19.49 18.49 -1.24
C LEU A 68 18.04 18.81 -0.85
N ALA A 69 17.79 20.04 -0.38
CA ALA A 69 16.45 20.48 -0.01
C ALA A 69 15.50 20.48 -1.22
N GLU A 70 15.95 21.00 -2.36
CA GLU A 70 15.18 20.98 -3.61
C GLU A 70 14.95 19.55 -4.12
N LEU A 71 15.96 18.68 -4.04
CA LEU A 71 15.83 17.27 -4.42
C LEU A 71 14.79 16.54 -3.55
N ARG A 72 14.75 16.81 -2.25
CA ARG A 72 13.74 16.25 -1.33
C ARG A 72 12.33 16.71 -1.67
N LYS A 73 12.15 18.00 -1.98
CA LYS A 73 10.88 18.54 -2.46
C LYS A 73 10.42 17.83 -3.74
N LEU A 74 11.31 17.69 -4.72
CA LEU A 74 11.04 16.98 -5.97
C LEU A 74 10.66 15.51 -5.72
N THR A 75 11.39 14.82 -4.85
CA THR A 75 11.11 13.42 -4.49
C THR A 75 9.71 13.27 -3.87
N LYS A 76 9.32 14.20 -2.99
CA LYS A 76 7.98 14.23 -2.39
C LYS A 76 6.88 14.42 -3.45
N ILE A 77 7.07 15.34 -4.40
CA ILE A 77 6.12 15.56 -5.50
C ILE A 77 5.93 14.27 -6.30
N ILE A 78 7.02 13.62 -6.71
CA ILE A 78 6.97 12.41 -7.53
C ILE A 78 6.33 11.25 -6.75
N TYR A 79 6.61 11.12 -5.46
CA TYR A 79 5.97 10.14 -4.58
C TYR A 79 4.45 10.33 -4.52
N HIS A 80 3.98 11.56 -4.29
CA HIS A 80 2.54 11.85 -4.31
C HIS A 80 1.92 11.58 -5.68
N THR A 81 2.61 11.89 -6.78
CA THR A 81 2.15 11.55 -8.14
C THR A 81 2.02 10.04 -8.32
N GLN A 82 2.96 9.24 -7.82
CA GLN A 82 2.88 7.78 -7.90
C GLN A 82 1.63 7.24 -7.18
N ILE A 83 1.37 7.71 -5.96
CA ILE A 83 0.18 7.33 -5.19
C ILE A 83 -1.11 7.74 -5.91
N ARG A 84 -1.15 8.94 -6.50
CA ARG A 84 -2.32 9.40 -7.26
C ARG A 84 -2.60 8.51 -8.46
N VAL A 85 -1.56 8.10 -9.19
CA VAL A 85 -1.69 7.16 -10.31
C VAL A 85 -2.21 5.80 -9.82
N GLU A 86 -1.70 5.29 -8.69
CA GLU A 86 -2.17 4.05 -8.07
C GLU A 86 -3.67 4.10 -7.75
N ARG A 87 -4.13 5.20 -7.13
CA ARG A 87 -5.55 5.41 -6.85
C ARG A 87 -6.40 5.42 -8.12
N ILE A 88 -5.94 6.07 -9.18
CA ILE A 88 -6.67 6.09 -10.46
C ILE A 88 -6.79 4.67 -11.02
N ILE A 89 -5.71 3.88 -10.97
CA ILE A 89 -5.73 2.48 -11.41
C ILE A 89 -6.78 1.68 -10.63
N LEU A 90 -6.76 1.76 -9.29
CA LEU A 90 -7.71 1.05 -8.44
C LEU A 90 -9.16 1.44 -8.76
N ARG A 91 -9.45 2.73 -8.92
CA ARG A 91 -10.80 3.18 -9.30
C ARG A 91 -11.24 2.68 -10.67
N LEU A 92 -10.34 2.67 -11.66
CA LEU A 92 -10.65 2.14 -12.98
C LEU A 92 -10.92 0.63 -12.94
N GLU A 93 -10.20 -0.12 -12.11
CA GLU A 93 -10.43 -1.55 -11.87
C GLU A 93 -11.79 -1.79 -11.21
N THR A 94 -12.14 -1.04 -10.15
CA THR A 94 -13.49 -1.11 -9.53
C THR A 94 -14.60 -0.77 -10.53
N LEU A 95 -14.41 0.28 -11.35
CA LEU A 95 -15.40 0.66 -12.37
C LEU A 95 -15.56 -0.42 -13.45
N LYS A 96 -14.49 -1.13 -13.80
CA LYS A 96 -14.53 -2.26 -14.73
C LYS A 96 -15.35 -3.41 -14.15
N GLU A 97 -15.12 -3.78 -12.90
CA GLU A 97 -15.89 -4.83 -12.21
C GLU A 97 -17.37 -4.47 -12.14
N PHE A 98 -17.68 -3.22 -11.81
CA PHE A 98 -19.05 -2.71 -11.78
C PHE A 98 -19.72 -2.73 -13.17
N ASN A 99 -18.99 -2.39 -14.22
CA ASN A 99 -19.49 -2.47 -15.61
C ASN A 99 -19.78 -3.92 -16.04
N SER A 100 -18.93 -4.87 -15.63
CA SER A 100 -19.15 -6.30 -15.87
C SER A 100 -20.45 -6.78 -15.24
N ALA A 101 -20.72 -6.41 -13.98
CA ALA A 101 -21.95 -6.79 -13.28
C ALA A 101 -23.22 -6.31 -14.01
N PHE A 102 -23.20 -5.11 -14.60
CA PHE A 102 -24.33 -4.64 -15.42
C PHE A 102 -24.47 -5.35 -16.76
N ALA A 103 -23.36 -5.80 -17.36
CA ALA A 103 -23.42 -6.61 -18.58
C ALA A 103 -24.16 -7.93 -18.32
N ASP A 104 -24.00 -8.51 -17.12
CA ASP A 104 -24.67 -9.74 -16.70
C ASP A 104 -26.16 -9.55 -16.40
N LEU A 105 -26.59 -8.34 -16.00
CA LEU A 105 -28.00 -8.01 -15.77
C LEU A 105 -28.80 -7.85 -17.08
N LYS A 106 -28.13 -7.48 -18.18
CA LYS A 106 -28.75 -7.24 -19.49
C LYS A 106 -29.59 -8.41 -20.02
N PRO A 107 -29.13 -9.69 -20.04
CA PRO A 107 -29.95 -10.81 -20.47
C PRO A 107 -31.18 -11.04 -19.57
N VAL A 108 -31.06 -10.81 -18.26
CA VAL A 108 -32.18 -10.95 -17.31
C VAL A 108 -33.29 -9.96 -17.65
N LEU A 109 -32.95 -8.70 -17.90
CA LEU A 109 -33.89 -7.66 -18.31
C LEU A 109 -34.53 -7.97 -19.66
N LYS A 110 -33.77 -8.52 -20.62
CA LYS A 110 -34.32 -8.96 -21.91
C LYS A 110 -35.33 -10.10 -21.74
N ASN A 111 -35.05 -11.06 -20.87
CA ASN A 111 -35.96 -12.16 -20.58
C ASN A 111 -37.24 -11.66 -19.91
N LEU A 112 -37.11 -10.74 -18.94
CA LEU A 112 -38.25 -10.10 -18.28
C LEU A 112 -39.15 -9.41 -19.30
N GLN A 113 -38.59 -8.62 -20.22
CA GLN A 113 -39.34 -7.99 -21.31
C GLN A 113 -40.04 -9.00 -22.22
N SER A 114 -39.39 -10.14 -22.51
CA SER A 114 -40.00 -11.22 -23.30
C SER A 114 -41.21 -11.82 -22.60
N VAL A 115 -41.13 -12.05 -21.29
CA VAL A 115 -42.24 -12.57 -20.47
C VAL A 115 -43.37 -11.54 -20.41
N THR A 116 -43.08 -10.27 -20.14
CA THR A 116 -44.06 -9.17 -20.15
C THR A 116 -44.80 -9.11 -21.48
N LYS A 117 -44.07 -9.22 -22.61
CA LYS A 117 -44.66 -9.23 -23.95
C LYS A 117 -45.58 -10.43 -24.16
N GLY A 118 -45.20 -11.62 -23.69
CA GLY A 118 -46.02 -12.83 -23.76
C GLY A 118 -47.31 -12.74 -22.94
N LEU A 119 -47.24 -12.11 -21.75
CA LEU A 119 -48.40 -11.92 -20.88
C LEU A 119 -49.36 -10.82 -21.37
N SER A 120 -48.89 -9.88 -22.18
CA SER A 120 -49.70 -8.73 -22.62
C SER A 120 -51.01 -9.12 -23.34
N SER A 121 -51.02 -10.25 -24.05
CA SER A 121 -52.20 -10.72 -24.79
C SER A 121 -53.21 -11.51 -23.96
N PHE A 122 -52.80 -12.15 -22.87
CA PHE A 122 -53.64 -13.09 -22.11
C PHE A 122 -53.89 -12.66 -20.67
N MET A 123 -52.95 -11.93 -20.06
CA MET A 123 -53.00 -11.44 -18.67
C MET A 123 -52.45 -10.01 -18.59
N PRO A 124 -53.20 -9.01 -19.09
CA PRO A 124 -52.73 -7.62 -19.18
C PRO A 124 -52.42 -6.99 -17.82
N GLN A 125 -53.17 -7.35 -16.76
CA GLN A 125 -52.89 -6.90 -15.40
C GLN A 125 -51.49 -7.36 -14.94
N MET A 126 -51.14 -8.63 -15.18
CA MET A 126 -49.83 -9.18 -14.81
C MET A 126 -48.71 -8.57 -15.66
N ALA A 127 -48.96 -8.32 -16.95
CA ALA A 127 -48.01 -7.63 -17.81
C ALA A 127 -47.70 -6.21 -17.29
N PHE A 128 -48.72 -5.47 -16.84
CA PHE A 128 -48.54 -4.14 -16.24
C PHE A 128 -47.67 -4.19 -14.98
N GLU A 129 -47.93 -5.13 -14.06
CA GLU A 129 -47.09 -5.33 -12.87
C GLU A 129 -45.62 -5.62 -13.26
N MET A 130 -45.41 -6.46 -14.28
CA MET A 130 -44.08 -6.85 -14.73
C MET A 130 -43.34 -5.72 -15.47
N GLU A 131 -44.06 -4.86 -16.17
CA GLU A 131 -43.54 -3.61 -16.74
C GLU A 131 -43.01 -2.69 -15.63
N ARG A 132 -43.77 -2.51 -14.53
CA ARG A 132 -43.31 -1.71 -13.39
C ARG A 132 -42.03 -2.26 -12.77
N VAL A 133 -41.91 -3.58 -12.64
CA VAL A 133 -40.67 -4.22 -12.15
C VAL A 133 -39.50 -3.91 -13.09
N ASN A 134 -39.71 -4.00 -14.41
CA ASN A 134 -38.70 -3.65 -15.40
C ASN A 134 -38.29 -2.16 -15.31
N GLU A 135 -39.26 -1.25 -15.11
CA GLU A 135 -39.00 0.18 -14.90
C GLU A 135 -38.22 0.46 -13.61
N SER A 136 -38.58 -0.16 -12.48
CA SER A 136 -37.86 0.01 -11.21
C SER A 136 -36.42 -0.47 -11.29
N ILE A 137 -36.16 -1.62 -11.92
CA ILE A 137 -34.78 -2.12 -12.11
C ILE A 137 -33.98 -1.15 -13.00
N PHE A 138 -34.62 -0.62 -14.04
CA PHE A 138 -34.01 0.34 -14.95
C PHE A 138 -33.70 1.68 -14.25
N GLU A 139 -34.60 2.18 -13.41
CA GLU A 139 -34.40 3.38 -12.60
C GLU A 139 -33.20 3.22 -11.66
N VAL A 140 -33.17 2.16 -10.85
CA VAL A 140 -32.06 1.85 -9.95
C VAL A 140 -30.74 1.75 -10.72
N MET A 141 -30.76 1.10 -11.89
CA MET A 141 -29.60 0.98 -12.76
C MET A 141 -29.15 2.34 -13.32
N THR A 142 -30.07 3.24 -13.69
CA THR A 142 -29.73 4.58 -14.17
C THR A 142 -29.23 5.51 -13.05
N MET A 143 -29.79 5.42 -11.84
CA MET A 143 -29.30 6.14 -10.67
C MET A 143 -27.91 5.66 -10.24
N SER A 144 -27.66 4.36 -10.37
CA SER A 144 -26.37 3.74 -10.04
C SER A 144 -25.30 3.96 -11.12
N LYS A 145 -25.66 4.51 -12.30
CA LYS A 145 -24.65 4.91 -13.28
C LYS A 145 -23.87 6.08 -12.72
N ILE A 146 -22.57 5.84 -12.56
CA ILE A 146 -21.61 6.89 -12.27
C ILE A 146 -21.56 7.81 -13.49
N ASP A 147 -22.19 8.98 -13.36
CA ASP A 147 -22.08 10.04 -14.35
C ASP A 147 -20.65 10.57 -14.30
N VAL A 148 -19.81 10.07 -15.20
CA VAL A 148 -18.39 10.43 -15.32
C VAL A 148 -18.21 11.95 -15.48
N SER A 149 -19.23 12.67 -15.99
CA SER A 149 -19.21 14.13 -16.13
C SER A 149 -19.51 14.90 -14.83
N LYS A 150 -20.10 14.24 -13.84
CA LYS A 150 -20.39 14.80 -12.50
C LYS A 150 -19.49 14.21 -11.41
N LEU A 151 -18.53 13.37 -11.79
CA LEU A 151 -17.56 12.81 -10.85
C LEU A 151 -16.56 13.90 -10.48
N GLU A 152 -16.92 14.75 -9.52
CA GLU A 152 -15.93 15.45 -8.72
C GLU A 152 -15.16 14.39 -7.96
N VAL A 153 -13.98 14.03 -8.44
CA VAL A 153 -13.09 13.11 -7.75
C VAL A 153 -12.44 13.90 -6.62
N PRO A 154 -12.74 13.62 -5.34
CA PRO A 154 -11.94 14.17 -4.26
C PRO A 154 -10.54 13.60 -4.45
N MET A 155 -9.60 14.47 -4.79
CA MET A 155 -8.20 14.15 -4.98
C MET A 155 -7.46 14.07 -3.64
N ASP A 156 -8.16 14.31 -2.54
CA ASP A 156 -7.59 14.30 -1.19
C ASP A 156 -7.12 12.92 -0.81
N ILE A 157 -5.85 12.85 -0.40
CA ILE A 157 -5.17 11.60 -0.08
C ILE A 157 -5.84 10.96 1.16
N GLU A 158 -6.38 11.78 2.06
CA GLU A 158 -7.04 11.35 3.28
C GLU A 158 -8.53 11.69 3.22
N THR A 159 -9.36 10.69 3.51
CA THR A 159 -10.81 10.82 3.57
C THR A 159 -11.27 10.22 4.90
N SER A 160 -12.32 10.77 5.51
CA SER A 160 -12.84 10.26 6.78
C SER A 160 -13.16 8.75 6.74
N GLY A 161 -13.72 8.26 5.63
CA GLY A 161 -13.93 6.83 5.44
C GLY A 161 -12.62 6.02 5.29
N GLY A 162 -11.61 6.58 4.64
CA GLY A 162 -10.30 5.94 4.52
C GLY A 162 -9.57 5.86 5.86
N GLU A 163 -9.66 6.90 6.69
CA GLU A 163 -9.08 6.92 8.04
C GLU A 163 -9.74 5.87 8.96
N ALA A 164 -11.07 5.73 8.90
CA ALA A 164 -11.78 4.71 9.66
C ALA A 164 -11.32 3.29 9.29
N VAL A 165 -11.17 3.01 7.99
CA VAL A 165 -10.66 1.70 7.52
C VAL A 165 -9.20 1.49 7.93
N LEU A 166 -8.36 2.53 7.90
CA LEU A 166 -6.98 2.42 8.37
C LEU A 166 -6.90 2.11 9.88
N ALA A 167 -7.82 2.65 10.68
CA ALA A 167 -7.92 2.32 12.10
C ALA A 167 -8.35 0.86 12.33
N GLU A 168 -9.36 0.39 11.58
CA GLU A 168 -9.80 -1.01 11.62
C GLU A 168 -8.66 -1.98 11.24
N VAL A 169 -7.92 -1.67 10.17
CA VAL A 169 -6.76 -2.48 9.76
C VAL A 169 -5.66 -2.45 10.81
N ALA A 170 -5.44 -1.31 11.48
CA ALA A 170 -4.44 -1.21 12.53
C ALA A 170 -4.80 -2.08 13.74
N GLU A 171 -6.06 -2.05 14.18
CA GLU A 171 -6.59 -2.89 15.26
C GLU A 171 -6.44 -4.38 14.93
N PHE A 172 -6.85 -4.79 13.72
CA PHE A 172 -6.68 -6.17 13.26
C PHE A 172 -5.21 -6.63 13.22
N LEU A 173 -4.28 -5.74 12.85
CA LEU A 173 -2.85 -6.06 12.87
C LEU A 173 -2.30 -6.16 14.30
N GLU A 174 -2.83 -5.37 15.23
CA GLU A 174 -2.45 -5.39 16.65
C GLU A 174 -2.89 -6.70 17.32
N GLU A 175 -4.09 -7.17 17.03
CA GLU A 175 -4.59 -8.49 17.44
C GLU A 175 -3.68 -9.61 16.91
N GLN A 176 -3.33 -9.60 15.62
CA GLN A 176 -2.43 -10.60 15.05
C GLN A 176 -1.01 -10.59 15.65
N ILE A 177 -0.51 -9.43 16.08
CA ILE A 177 0.80 -9.34 16.72
C ILE A 177 0.71 -9.90 18.14
N THR A 178 -0.33 -9.54 18.89
CA THR A 178 -0.51 -10.01 20.27
C THR A 178 -0.71 -11.51 20.36
N GLU A 179 -1.41 -12.13 19.42
CA GLU A 179 -1.52 -13.61 19.31
C GLU A 179 -0.18 -14.30 19.04
N LYS A 180 0.77 -13.62 18.39
CA LYS A 180 2.09 -14.19 18.03
C LYS A 180 3.18 -13.85 19.03
N LEU A 181 2.90 -13.05 20.07
CA LEU A 181 3.86 -12.77 21.12
C LEU A 181 3.91 -13.95 22.11
N PRO A 182 5.09 -14.50 22.41
CA PRO A 182 5.24 -15.50 23.46
C PRO A 182 4.93 -14.90 24.83
N GLU A 183 4.36 -15.71 25.73
CA GLU A 183 4.10 -15.27 27.10
C GLU A 183 5.40 -14.77 27.77
N PRO A 184 5.38 -13.59 28.40
CA PRO A 184 6.55 -13.06 29.07
C PRO A 184 6.98 -14.01 30.21
N PRO A 185 8.29 -14.26 30.40
CA PRO A 185 8.75 -15.22 31.39
C PRO A 185 8.29 -14.79 32.79
N THR A 186 7.53 -15.67 33.46
CA THR A 186 7.10 -15.48 34.84
C THR A 186 8.33 -15.45 35.75
N SER A 187 8.72 -14.26 36.23
CA SER A 187 9.75 -14.15 37.26
C SER A 187 9.23 -14.79 38.54
N ALA A 188 9.99 -15.76 39.04
CA ALA A 188 9.75 -16.50 40.28
C ALA A 188 9.48 -15.58 41.50
N PRO A 189 8.74 -16.06 42.51
CA PRO A 189 8.32 -15.26 43.65
C PRO A 189 9.53 -14.90 44.51
N VAL A 190 9.70 -13.61 44.78
CA VAL A 190 10.61 -13.12 45.83
C VAL A 190 10.00 -13.54 47.17
N MET A 191 10.62 -14.53 47.81
CA MET A 191 10.26 -14.98 49.16
C MET A 191 10.46 -13.83 50.15
N GLU A 192 9.40 -13.55 50.91
CA GLU A 192 9.47 -12.84 52.18
C GLU A 192 10.33 -13.63 53.18
N THR A 193 11.23 -12.98 53.93
CA THR A 193 11.59 -13.38 55.31
C THR A 193 12.37 -12.24 56.03
N THR A 194 11.72 -11.74 57.09
CA THR A 194 12.16 -11.11 58.37
C THR A 194 13.25 -10.02 58.46
N GLN A 195 12.86 -8.91 59.08
CA GLN A 195 13.71 -7.97 59.84
C GLN A 195 13.93 -8.48 61.29
N PRO A 196 14.78 -7.89 62.18
CA PRO A 196 15.59 -6.66 62.05
C PRO A 196 17.05 -6.76 62.59
N GLN A 197 17.99 -5.95 62.08
CA GLN A 197 18.93 -5.18 62.92
C GLN A 197 19.78 -4.17 62.12
N GLN A 198 19.96 -3.00 62.73
CA GLN A 198 20.40 -1.73 62.16
C GLN A 198 21.89 -1.67 61.78
N ARG A 199 22.18 -1.15 60.58
CA ARG A 199 23.36 -0.28 60.35
C ARG A 199 23.14 0.68 59.16
N VAL A 200 22.95 1.94 59.55
CA VAL A 200 23.01 3.23 58.82
C VAL A 200 23.07 3.19 57.29
N VAL A 201 21.93 3.45 56.65
CA VAL A 201 21.83 3.81 55.22
C VAL A 201 21.58 5.32 55.11
N LYS A 202 22.43 6.02 54.34
CA LYS A 202 22.19 7.40 53.90
C LYS A 202 20.87 7.44 53.11
N LYS A 203 19.84 8.05 53.70
CA LYS A 203 18.53 8.24 53.09
C LYS A 203 18.64 9.28 51.97
N ARG A 204 18.64 8.85 50.69
CA ARG A 204 18.30 9.76 49.59
C ARG A 204 16.79 9.93 49.60
N GLN A 205 16.35 11.12 50.01
CA GLN A 205 14.95 11.50 50.03
C GLN A 205 14.48 11.71 48.59
N MET A 206 13.54 10.88 48.14
CA MET A 206 12.82 11.11 46.89
C MET A 206 11.78 12.20 47.16
N VAL A 207 11.77 13.24 46.34
CA VAL A 207 10.79 14.34 46.42
C VAL A 207 9.83 14.17 45.24
N ALA A 208 8.53 14.06 45.53
CA ALA A 208 7.49 14.04 44.51
C ALA A 208 7.41 15.43 43.85
N LEU A 209 7.79 15.51 42.57
CA LEU A 209 7.51 16.69 41.75
C LEU A 209 6.05 16.59 41.30
N THR A 210 5.16 17.26 42.00
CA THR A 210 3.81 17.54 41.52
C THR A 210 3.93 18.43 40.29
N ALA A 211 3.74 17.87 39.10
CA ALA A 211 3.58 18.66 37.90
C ALA A 211 2.24 19.41 38.01
N SER A 212 2.33 20.69 38.37
CA SER A 212 1.23 21.64 38.31
C SER A 212 0.92 21.91 36.84
N CYS A 213 -0.07 21.22 36.30
CA CYS A 213 -0.67 21.54 35.00
C CYS A 213 -1.61 22.73 35.19
N SER A 214 -1.13 23.95 34.92
CA SER A 214 -1.99 25.10 34.67
C SER A 214 -2.43 25.06 33.21
N GLU A 215 -3.69 24.69 32.98
CA GLU A 215 -4.38 25.00 31.74
C GLU A 215 -4.86 26.46 31.78
N ILE A 216 -4.71 27.17 30.65
CA ILE A 216 -5.74 27.97 29.94
C ILE A 216 -5.02 28.81 28.86
N SER A 217 -5.39 28.58 27.59
CA SER A 217 -5.69 29.61 26.55
C SER A 217 -5.37 29.13 25.12
N GLU A 218 -6.39 28.55 24.46
CA GLU A 218 -6.87 28.76 23.07
C GLU A 218 -5.98 28.63 21.80
N PRO A 219 -6.60 28.31 20.63
CA PRO A 219 -6.05 27.37 19.66
C PRO A 219 -5.25 28.04 18.55
N ARG A 220 -4.02 27.57 18.33
CA ARG A 220 -3.35 27.66 17.02
C ARG A 220 -2.88 26.28 16.63
N ALA A 221 -3.53 25.73 15.61
CA ALA A 221 -3.10 24.51 14.94
C ALA A 221 -1.68 24.71 14.39
N SER A 222 -0.70 24.15 15.08
CA SER A 222 0.66 23.99 14.59
C SER A 222 1.09 22.55 14.84
N HIS A 223 1.14 21.84 13.72
CA HIS A 223 1.75 20.55 13.44
C HIS A 223 2.72 20.01 14.52
N LYS A 224 2.36 18.87 15.11
CA LYS A 224 3.36 17.88 15.55
C LYS A 224 3.36 16.74 14.54
N VAL A 225 4.38 16.75 13.68
CA VAL A 225 4.77 15.61 12.86
C VAL A 225 5.30 14.53 13.79
N VAL A 226 4.49 13.51 14.04
CA VAL A 226 4.98 12.24 14.56
C VAL A 226 5.65 11.54 13.38
N SER A 227 6.97 11.41 13.43
CA SER A 227 7.77 10.73 12.43
C SER A 227 7.70 9.21 12.67
N TYR A 228 6.68 8.57 12.12
CA TYR A 228 6.64 7.10 12.05
C TYR A 228 7.71 6.64 11.06
N LYS A 229 8.84 6.13 11.57
CA LYS A 229 9.70 5.21 10.81
C LYS A 229 8.94 3.89 10.69
N GLY A 230 8.10 3.77 9.67
CA GLY A 230 7.22 2.62 9.49
C GLY A 230 6.83 2.43 8.03
N THR A 231 7.81 2.42 7.13
CA THR A 231 7.56 2.04 5.73
C THR A 231 8.83 1.45 5.12
N GLU A 232 9.38 0.45 5.81
CA GLU A 232 10.47 -0.37 5.27
C GLU A 232 10.02 -1.80 4.90
N VAL A 233 8.83 -2.24 5.33
CA VAL A 233 8.42 -3.64 5.13
C VAL A 233 8.27 -4.02 3.66
N LYS A 234 7.78 -3.13 2.78
CA LYS A 234 7.66 -3.41 1.33
C LYS A 234 8.96 -3.15 0.54
N ARG A 235 9.92 -2.44 1.15
CA ARG A 235 11.23 -2.14 0.54
C ARG A 235 12.25 -3.24 0.84
N ILE A 236 12.18 -3.82 2.05
CA ILE A 236 13.02 -4.93 2.50
C ILE A 236 12.73 -6.19 1.69
N THR A 237 11.46 -6.54 1.39
CA THR A 237 11.16 -7.76 0.62
C THR A 237 11.73 -7.73 -0.81
N TRP A 238 11.80 -6.55 -1.44
CA TRP A 238 12.39 -6.42 -2.78
C TRP A 238 13.93 -6.41 -2.72
N THR A 239 14.54 -5.68 -1.76
CA THR A 239 16.00 -5.65 -1.65
C THR A 239 16.60 -6.96 -1.16
N VAL A 240 15.92 -7.68 -0.27
CA VAL A 240 16.37 -8.99 0.24
C VAL A 240 16.40 -10.01 -0.89
N ASN A 241 15.42 -10.01 -1.80
CA ASN A 241 15.43 -10.92 -2.94
C ASN A 241 16.59 -10.63 -3.91
N ASP A 242 16.89 -9.36 -4.20
CA ASP A 242 18.03 -9.00 -5.04
C ASP A 242 19.39 -9.31 -4.37
N GLU A 243 19.50 -9.17 -3.04
CA GLU A 243 20.69 -9.54 -2.27
C GLU A 243 20.88 -11.06 -2.17
N LEU A 244 19.78 -11.81 -2.03
CA LEU A 244 19.78 -13.27 -2.04
C LEU A 244 20.19 -13.81 -3.41
N GLU A 245 19.60 -13.27 -4.49
CA GLU A 245 19.99 -13.61 -5.86
C GLU A 245 21.48 -13.35 -6.14
N ALA A 246 22.02 -12.24 -5.64
CA ALA A 246 23.44 -11.92 -5.79
C ALA A 246 24.33 -12.91 -5.04
N SER A 247 23.94 -13.28 -3.81
CA SER A 247 24.68 -14.24 -2.98
C SER A 247 24.65 -15.66 -3.55
N VAL A 248 23.50 -16.11 -4.06
CA VAL A 248 23.34 -17.40 -4.75
C VAL A 248 24.17 -17.44 -6.04
N LEU A 249 24.20 -16.34 -6.80
CA LEU A 249 25.01 -16.24 -8.02
C LEU A 249 26.51 -16.25 -7.70
N GLU A 250 26.95 -15.61 -6.61
CA GLU A 250 28.34 -15.62 -6.16
C GLU A 250 28.76 -17.03 -5.69
N TYR A 251 27.89 -17.70 -4.95
CA TYR A 251 28.10 -19.08 -4.52
C TYR A 251 28.24 -20.04 -5.72
N ALA A 252 27.35 -19.92 -6.71
CA ALA A 252 27.40 -20.70 -7.95
C ALA A 252 28.71 -20.48 -8.74
N LYS A 253 29.25 -19.26 -8.75
CA LYS A 253 30.53 -18.95 -9.40
C LYS A 253 31.72 -19.56 -8.66
N ARG A 254 31.67 -19.66 -7.33
CA ARG A 254 32.73 -20.25 -6.52
C ARG A 254 32.87 -21.76 -6.76
N LEU A 255 31.76 -22.43 -7.06
CA LEU A 255 31.70 -23.88 -7.29
C LEU A 255 31.63 -24.25 -8.78
N GLU A 256 32.09 -23.36 -9.68
CA GLU A 256 32.18 -23.59 -11.13
C GLU A 256 30.88 -24.10 -11.79
N GLY A 257 29.71 -23.74 -11.23
CA GLY A 257 28.41 -24.11 -11.77
C GLY A 257 27.79 -25.39 -11.19
N GLN A 258 28.44 -26.08 -10.25
CA GLN A 258 27.81 -27.15 -9.47
C GLN A 258 27.22 -26.59 -8.18
N LEU A 259 25.88 -26.51 -8.12
CA LEU A 259 25.18 -25.92 -6.97
C LEU A 259 24.26 -26.96 -6.32
N ASP A 260 24.60 -27.37 -5.09
CA ASP A 260 23.73 -28.15 -4.23
C ASP A 260 22.83 -27.20 -3.42
N ILE A 261 21.51 -27.30 -3.65
CA ILE A 261 20.49 -26.46 -3.02
C ILE A 261 20.53 -26.61 -1.50
N THR A 262 20.80 -27.82 -0.99
CA THR A 262 20.81 -28.10 0.45
C THR A 262 22.03 -27.52 1.15
N GLN A 263 23.21 -27.59 0.52
CA GLN A 263 24.43 -26.97 1.06
C GLN A 263 24.34 -25.44 1.01
N CYS A 264 23.84 -24.90 -0.11
CA CYS A 264 23.61 -23.46 -0.28
C CYS A 264 22.62 -22.91 0.78
N ALA A 265 21.54 -23.65 1.07
CA ALA A 265 20.57 -23.32 2.12
C ALA A 265 21.19 -23.21 3.50
N ASN A 266 22.04 -24.18 3.85
CA ASN A 266 22.69 -24.25 5.15
C ASN A 266 23.74 -23.13 5.32
N GLU A 267 24.51 -22.81 4.28
CA GLU A 267 25.54 -21.77 4.34
C GLU A 267 24.97 -20.35 4.33
N LEU A 268 23.92 -20.10 3.55
CA LEU A 268 23.27 -18.80 3.49
C LEU A 268 22.24 -18.60 4.62
N GLN A 269 21.93 -19.65 5.39
CA GLN A 269 20.86 -19.67 6.42
C GLN A 269 19.49 -19.28 5.84
N VAL A 270 19.17 -19.79 4.65
CA VAL A 270 17.94 -19.52 3.93
C VAL A 270 17.23 -20.83 3.60
N ALA A 271 15.89 -20.83 3.61
CA ALA A 271 15.11 -22.01 3.25
C ALA A 271 15.37 -22.45 1.80
N CYS A 272 15.42 -23.76 1.54
CA CYS A 272 15.65 -24.33 0.21
C CYS A 272 14.69 -23.77 -0.86
N GLY A 273 13.41 -23.58 -0.50
CA GLY A 273 12.40 -23.04 -1.41
C GLY A 273 12.64 -21.59 -1.84
N GLU A 274 13.35 -20.78 -1.05
CA GLU A 274 13.71 -19.41 -1.44
C GLU A 274 14.93 -19.40 -2.39
N ILE A 275 15.82 -20.38 -2.26
CA ILE A 275 16.95 -20.57 -3.19
C ILE A 275 16.46 -21.06 -4.55
N GLU A 276 15.49 -21.97 -4.58
CA GLU A 276 14.86 -22.42 -5.83
C GLU A 276 14.19 -21.25 -6.57
N LYS A 277 13.39 -20.43 -5.87
CA LYS A 277 12.80 -19.22 -6.44
C LYS A 277 13.85 -18.23 -6.95
N ALA A 278 14.96 -18.07 -6.23
CA ALA A 278 16.05 -17.20 -6.65
C ALA A 278 16.72 -17.72 -7.93
N LEU A 279 16.94 -19.03 -8.05
CA LEU A 279 17.49 -19.66 -9.26
C LEU A 279 16.55 -19.55 -10.46
N GLU A 280 15.25 -19.78 -10.27
CA GLU A 280 14.24 -19.56 -11.31
C GLU A 280 14.25 -18.11 -11.79
N THR A 281 14.30 -17.16 -10.86
CA THR A 281 14.33 -15.73 -11.17
C THR A 281 15.62 -15.34 -11.91
N LEU A 282 16.78 -15.88 -11.50
CA LEU A 282 18.06 -15.70 -12.19
C LEU A 282 18.06 -16.32 -13.60
N GLY A 283 17.35 -17.43 -13.79
CA GLY A 283 17.13 -18.07 -15.08
C GLY A 283 16.28 -17.20 -16.00
N VAL A 284 15.14 -16.68 -15.52
CA VAL A 284 14.28 -15.73 -16.26
C VAL A 284 15.03 -14.44 -16.61
N LYS A 285 15.91 -13.97 -15.71
CA LYS A 285 16.80 -12.82 -15.95
C LYS A 285 17.97 -13.15 -16.92
N GLY A 286 18.13 -14.40 -17.33
CA GLY A 286 19.14 -14.85 -18.30
C GLY A 286 20.58 -14.88 -17.76
N LYS A 287 20.75 -14.83 -16.43
CA LYS A 287 22.08 -14.80 -15.78
C LYS A 287 22.67 -16.19 -15.59
N ILE A 288 21.83 -17.22 -15.55
CA ILE A 288 22.21 -18.63 -15.43
C ILE A 288 21.44 -19.46 -16.43
N LYS A 289 21.98 -20.62 -16.80
CA LYS A 289 21.27 -21.67 -17.54
C LYS A 289 21.28 -22.91 -16.68
N ILE A 290 20.09 -23.34 -16.25
CA ILE A 290 19.93 -24.56 -15.47
C ILE A 290 19.92 -25.71 -16.49
N ALA A 291 20.96 -26.54 -16.48
CA ALA A 291 20.95 -27.80 -17.20
C ALA A 291 20.21 -28.82 -16.33
N SER A 292 19.09 -29.36 -16.81
CA SER A 292 18.39 -30.47 -16.16
C SER A 292 19.10 -31.79 -16.44
#